data_AF-A0A834DX98-F1
#
_entry.id   AF-A0A834DX98-F1
#
_cell.length_a   1.000
_cell.length_b   1.000
_cell.length_c   1.000
_cell.angle_alpha   90.00
_cell.angle_beta   90.00
_cell.angle_gamma   90.00
#
_symmetry.space_group_name_H-M   'P 1'
#
loop_
_entity.id
_entity.type
_entity.pdbx_description
1 polymer ?
#
loop_
_entity_poly.entity_id
_entity_poly.type
_entity_poly.pdbx_seq_one_letter_code
_entity_poly.pdbx_strand_id
1 'polypeptide(L)'
;MTHSLVCADTMSRVSSVLNRNSRQFGKKHLFDQNEETCWNSDQGPSQWVILEFPQRIRVSQVQIQFQGGFSSRRGCLEGSLESEALSKIVDFYPEDNNSIQISCPDLWSGGGLCL
;
A
#
# COMPACT_ATOMS: atom_id res chain seq x y z
N MET A 1 9.74 15.10 11.31
CA MET A 1 8.53 15.22 10.48
C MET A 1 8.57 14.13 9.43
N THR A 2 7.60 13.22 9.43
CA THR A 2 7.40 12.23 8.37
C THR A 2 6.55 12.87 7.28
N HIS A 3 7.00 12.85 6.03
CA HIS A 3 6.23 13.33 4.88
C HIS A 3 5.73 12.12 4.08
N SER A 4 4.59 12.28 3.40
CA SER A 4 4.12 11.28 2.44
C SER A 4 5.14 11.16 1.30
N LEU A 5 5.52 9.94 0.95
CA LEU A 5 6.32 9.66 -0.24
C LEU A 5 5.47 9.65 -1.52
N VAL A 6 4.16 9.44 -1.39
CA VAL A 6 3.23 9.51 -2.51
C VAL A 6 3.02 10.96 -2.91
N CYS A 7 3.24 11.25 -4.19
CA CYS A 7 3.06 12.56 -4.82
C CYS A 7 2.28 12.46 -6.14
N ALA A 8 2.04 13.58 -6.80
CA ALA A 8 1.31 13.64 -8.06
C ALA A 8 1.97 12.82 -9.19
N ASP A 9 3.28 12.64 -9.14
CA ASP A 9 4.06 11.87 -10.12
C ASP A 9 4.18 10.38 -9.74
N THR A 10 3.64 9.96 -8.59
CA THR A 10 3.63 8.55 -8.20
C THR A 10 2.61 7.78 -9.05
N MET A 11 3.10 6.82 -9.84
CA MET A 11 2.21 5.96 -10.62
C MET A 11 1.73 4.80 -9.75
N SER A 12 0.43 4.53 -9.76
CA SER A 12 -0.17 3.43 -9.03
C SER A 12 -0.77 2.38 -9.96
N ARG A 13 -0.66 1.10 -9.59
CA ARG A 13 -1.32 -0.04 -10.24
C ARG A 13 -1.98 -0.90 -9.17
N VAL A 14 -3.11 -1.53 -9.50
CA VAL A 14 -3.82 -2.43 -8.59
C VAL A 14 -4.15 -3.73 -9.32
N SER A 15 -4.19 -4.83 -8.58
CA SER A 15 -4.44 -6.18 -9.10
C SER A 15 -5.82 -6.33 -9.74
N SER A 16 -6.86 -5.78 -9.10
CA SER A 16 -8.25 -5.89 -9.51
C SER A 16 -9.08 -4.76 -8.94
N VAL A 17 -10.34 -4.65 -9.38
CA VAL A 17 -11.31 -3.68 -8.85
C VAL A 17 -12.64 -4.39 -8.74
N LEU A 18 -13.27 -4.31 -7.56
CA LEU A 18 -14.54 -4.96 -7.25
C LEU A 18 -15.58 -4.70 -8.34
N ASN A 19 -16.16 -5.77 -8.90
CA ASN A 19 -17.16 -5.72 -9.97
C ASN A 19 -16.71 -4.94 -11.22
N ARG A 20 -15.39 -4.78 -11.44
CA ARG A 20 -14.81 -3.92 -12.49
C ARG A 20 -15.28 -2.46 -12.42
N ASN A 21 -15.81 -2.02 -11.29
CA ASN A 21 -16.36 -0.68 -11.12
C ASN A 21 -15.27 0.31 -10.67
N SER A 22 -14.41 0.70 -11.60
CA SER A 22 -13.33 1.67 -11.37
C SER A 22 -13.81 3.07 -10.96
N ARG A 23 -15.10 3.39 -11.19
CA ARG A 23 -15.66 4.67 -10.79
C ARG A 23 -15.85 4.77 -9.28
N GLN A 24 -16.26 3.68 -8.64
CA GLN A 24 -16.62 3.63 -7.22
C GLN A 24 -15.55 2.96 -6.35
N PHE A 25 -14.80 2.01 -6.90
CA PHE A 25 -13.84 1.18 -6.14
C PHE A 25 -12.42 1.23 -6.70
N GLY A 26 -12.14 2.17 -7.61
CA GLY A 26 -10.86 2.25 -8.31
C GLY A 26 -9.73 2.85 -7.46
N LYS A 27 -8.49 2.61 -7.91
CA LYS A 27 -7.25 3.07 -7.26
C LYS A 27 -7.14 4.57 -6.97
N LYS A 28 -7.94 5.42 -7.65
CA LYS A 28 -8.00 6.86 -7.35
C LYS A 28 -8.37 7.14 -5.88
N HIS A 29 -9.12 6.22 -5.27
CA HIS A 29 -9.57 6.28 -3.89
C HIS A 29 -8.51 5.82 -2.87
N LEU A 30 -7.31 5.44 -3.31
CA LEU A 30 -6.20 5.16 -2.38
C LEU A 30 -5.63 6.44 -1.76
N PHE A 31 -5.71 7.57 -2.48
CA PHE A 31 -4.96 8.79 -2.17
C PHE A 31 -5.80 10.07 -2.30
N ASP A 32 -7.13 9.96 -2.37
CA ASP A 32 -8.03 11.12 -2.51
C ASP A 32 -8.38 11.81 -1.18
N GLN A 33 -7.82 11.31 -0.07
CA GLN A 33 -8.00 11.84 1.29
C GLN A 33 -9.47 11.87 1.75
N ASN A 34 -10.33 11.02 1.17
CA ASN A 34 -11.72 10.91 1.56
C ASN A 34 -11.97 9.57 2.26
N GLU A 35 -12.25 9.63 3.57
CA GLU A 35 -12.51 8.45 4.42
C GLU A 35 -13.75 7.64 3.99
N GLU A 36 -14.68 8.26 3.26
CA GLU A 36 -15.88 7.60 2.74
C GLU A 36 -15.61 6.73 1.50
N THR A 37 -14.42 6.87 0.89
CA THR A 37 -14.04 6.14 -0.32
C THR A 37 -12.83 5.25 -0.07
N CYS A 38 -12.75 4.14 -0.79
CA CYS A 38 -11.57 3.27 -0.79
C CYS A 38 -11.43 2.53 -2.11
N TRP A 39 -10.23 2.00 -2.36
CA TRP A 39 -10.08 0.93 -3.35
C TRP A 39 -10.61 -0.37 -2.76
N ASN A 40 -11.41 -1.11 -3.53
CA ASN A 40 -11.82 -2.47 -3.21
C ASN A 40 -11.38 -3.41 -4.33
N SER A 41 -10.67 -4.46 -3.97
CA SER A 41 -10.33 -5.55 -4.89
C SER A 41 -11.50 -6.49 -5.12
N ASP A 42 -11.50 -7.22 -6.24
CA ASP A 42 -12.31 -8.43 -6.38
C ASP A 42 -11.79 -9.55 -5.46
N GLN A 43 -12.59 -10.60 -5.29
CA GLN A 43 -12.18 -11.82 -4.63
C GLN A 43 -10.99 -12.49 -5.35
N GLY A 44 -10.06 -13.07 -4.58
CA GLY A 44 -8.92 -13.80 -5.13
C GLY A 44 -7.83 -14.05 -4.09
N PRO A 45 -6.86 -14.93 -4.39
CA PRO A 45 -5.88 -15.39 -3.42
C PRO A 45 -4.81 -14.33 -3.06
N SER A 46 -4.56 -13.34 -3.91
CA SER A 46 -3.61 -12.26 -3.64
C SER A 46 -4.01 -11.00 -4.38
N GLN A 47 -4.19 -9.92 -3.63
CA GLN A 47 -4.52 -8.60 -4.15
C GLN A 47 -3.39 -7.65 -3.77
N TRP A 48 -3.02 -6.76 -4.70
CA TRP A 48 -1.83 -5.93 -4.54
C TRP A 48 -2.06 -4.51 -5.05
N VAL A 49 -1.28 -3.60 -4.48
CA VAL A 49 -1.09 -2.23 -4.93
C VAL A 49 0.40 -2.06 -5.21
N ILE A 50 0.75 -1.64 -6.43
CA ILE A 50 2.13 -1.30 -6.82
C ILE A 50 2.21 0.21 -6.95
N LEU A 51 3.24 0.79 -6.35
CA LEU A 51 3.59 2.21 -6.47
C LEU A 51 4.95 2.33 -7.12
N GLU A 52 5.02 3.14 -8.17
CA GLU A 52 6.25 3.54 -8.84
C GLU A 52 6.50 5.01 -8.51
N PHE A 53 7.62 5.26 -7.83
CA PHE A 53 8.02 6.59 -7.41
C PHE A 53 8.89 7.24 -8.50
N PRO A 54 8.80 8.57 -8.68
CA PRO A 54 9.57 9.28 -9.72
C PRO A 54 11.08 9.30 -9.46
N GLN A 55 11.51 8.87 -8.28
CA GLN A 55 12.90 8.81 -7.86
C GLN A 55 13.08 7.71 -6.81
N ARG A 56 14.34 7.34 -6.54
CA ARG A 56 14.70 6.49 -5.40
C ARG A 56 14.22 7.11 -4.09
N ILE A 57 13.64 6.30 -3.22
CA ILE A 57 13.08 6.71 -1.95
C ILE A 57 13.72 5.93 -0.79
N ARG A 58 13.37 6.32 0.43
CA ARG A 58 13.64 5.52 1.62
C ARG A 58 12.34 5.40 2.40
N VAL A 59 11.82 4.18 2.48
CA VAL A 59 10.57 3.90 3.20
C VAL A 59 10.88 3.71 4.67
N SER A 60 10.45 4.65 5.51
CA SER A 60 10.60 4.54 6.97
C SER A 60 9.38 3.90 7.65
N GLN A 61 8.20 4.08 7.06
CA GLN A 61 6.94 3.55 7.54
C GLN A 61 5.93 3.39 6.41
N VAL A 62 4.99 2.47 6.60
CA VAL A 62 3.80 2.29 5.77
C VAL A 62 2.59 2.52 6.67
N GLN A 63 1.69 3.40 6.22
CA GLN A 63 0.43 3.69 6.89
C GLN A 63 -0.71 3.14 6.03
N ILE A 64 -1.56 2.30 6.62
CA ILE A 64 -2.70 1.67 5.94
C ILE A 64 -3.94 1.87 6.80
N GLN A 65 -5.05 2.20 6.17
CA GLN A 65 -6.36 2.30 6.79
C GLN A 65 -7.35 1.51 5.93
N PHE A 66 -8.16 0.68 6.58
CA PHE A 66 -9.29 0.01 5.94
C PHE A 66 -10.59 0.72 6.31
N GLN A 67 -11.69 0.48 5.60
CA GLN A 67 -13.01 0.93 6.06
C GLN A 67 -13.57 0.05 7.20
N GLY A 68 -13.01 -1.16 7.37
CA GLY A 68 -13.49 -2.18 8.32
C GLY A 68 -14.62 -3.04 7.77
N GLY A 69 -14.87 -4.19 8.40
CA GLY A 69 -15.90 -5.16 8.02
C GLY A 69 -15.44 -6.20 6.99
N PHE A 70 -14.39 -5.87 6.24
CA PHE A 70 -13.61 -6.82 5.45
C PHE A 70 -12.24 -6.22 5.11
N SER A 71 -11.17 -6.79 5.68
CA SER A 71 -9.79 -6.37 5.43
C SER A 71 -8.84 -7.55 5.38
N SER A 72 -7.65 -7.32 4.83
CA SER A 72 -6.61 -8.34 4.86
C SER A 72 -6.06 -8.52 6.27
N ARG A 73 -5.93 -9.79 6.70
CA ARG A 73 -5.28 -10.14 7.97
C ARG A 73 -3.77 -10.34 7.86
N ARG A 74 -3.24 -10.31 6.63
CA ARG A 74 -1.81 -10.45 6.34
C ARG A 74 -1.45 -9.70 5.04
N GLY A 75 -0.44 -8.87 5.10
CA GLY A 75 0.18 -8.22 3.95
C GLY A 75 1.67 -8.49 3.90
N CYS A 76 2.25 -8.25 2.72
CA CYS A 76 3.68 -8.29 2.47
C CYS A 76 4.05 -6.95 1.83
N LEU A 77 5.07 -6.28 2.37
CA LEU A 77 5.69 -5.15 1.72
C LEU A 77 6.87 -5.68 0.90
N GLU A 78 6.87 -5.35 -0.38
CA GLU A 78 7.93 -5.70 -1.31
C GLU A 78 8.45 -4.43 -1.98
N GLY A 79 9.71 -4.48 -2.42
CA GLY A 79 10.34 -3.39 -3.14
C GLY A 79 11.50 -3.87 -3.98
N SER A 80 11.82 -3.08 -4.99
CA SER A 80 12.97 -3.29 -5.86
C SER A 80 13.44 -1.97 -6.42
N LEU A 81 14.69 -1.99 -6.89
CA LEU A 81 15.21 -0.95 -7.77
C LEU A 81 14.77 -1.23 -9.21
N GLU A 82 14.76 -0.16 -10.01
CA GLU A 82 14.29 -0.18 -11.40
C GLU A 82 14.77 -1.43 -12.17
N SER A 83 13.83 -2.10 -12.84
CA SER A 83 14.04 -3.34 -13.63
C SER A 83 14.39 -4.62 -12.85
N GLU A 84 14.52 -4.56 -11.51
CA GLU A 84 14.72 -5.75 -10.69
C GLU A 84 13.40 -6.37 -10.23
N ALA A 85 13.42 -7.68 -9.96
CA ALA A 85 12.29 -8.37 -9.36
C ALA A 85 12.01 -7.85 -7.95
N LEU A 86 10.72 -7.71 -7.61
CA LEU A 86 10.30 -7.35 -6.26
C LEU A 86 10.87 -8.33 -5.23
N SER A 87 11.47 -7.77 -4.19
CA SER A 87 12.02 -8.51 -3.06
C SER A 87 11.21 -8.21 -1.81
N LYS A 88 10.98 -9.24 -1.00
CA LYS A 88 10.26 -9.09 0.26
C LYS A 88 11.07 -8.27 1.25
N ILE A 89 10.42 -7.26 1.83
CA ILE A 89 10.98 -6.41 2.87
C ILE A 89 10.46 -6.87 4.23
N VAL A 90 9.14 -6.90 4.42
CA VAL A 90 8.52 -7.22 5.71
C VAL A 90 7.09 -7.75 5.55
N ASP A 91 6.69 -8.70 6.40
CA ASP A 91 5.28 -9.07 6.56
C ASP A 91 4.61 -8.13 7.57
N PHE A 92 3.35 -7.78 7.34
CA PHE A 92 2.55 -7.02 8.29
C PHE A 92 1.16 -7.66 8.46
N TYR A 93 0.51 -7.40 9.60
CA TYR A 93 -0.73 -8.08 9.99
C TYR A 93 -1.78 -7.04 10.38
N PRO A 94 -2.54 -6.51 9.40
CA PRO A 94 -3.56 -5.54 9.72
C PRO A 94 -4.72 -6.12 10.52
N GLU A 95 -5.29 -5.28 11.37
CA GLU A 95 -6.55 -5.52 12.04
C GLU A 95 -7.73 -5.08 11.18
N ASP A 96 -8.86 -5.75 11.37
CA ASP A 96 -10.11 -5.42 10.67
C ASP A 96 -10.88 -4.29 11.37
N ASN A 97 -10.34 -3.09 11.25
CA ASN A 97 -10.93 -1.87 11.79
C ASN A 97 -10.64 -0.67 10.88
N ASN A 98 -11.22 0.48 11.23
CA ASN A 98 -11.08 1.72 10.47
C ASN A 98 -10.00 2.68 11.01
N SER A 99 -9.14 2.21 11.92
CA SER A 99 -8.04 3.02 12.43
C SER A 99 -6.85 3.02 11.46
N ILE A 100 -6.05 4.08 11.48
CA ILE A 100 -4.76 4.11 10.78
C ILE A 100 -3.80 3.16 11.48
N GLN A 101 -3.25 2.22 10.73
CA GLN A 101 -2.31 1.21 11.22
C GLN A 101 -0.94 1.45 10.59
N ILE A 102 0.11 1.39 11.43
CA ILE A 102 1.48 1.74 11.04
C ILE A 102 2.34 0.50 11.09
N SER A 103 3.02 0.20 9.98
CA SER A 103 4.09 -0.80 9.92
C SER A 103 5.41 -0.10 9.61
N CYS A 104 6.42 -0.31 10.45
CA CYS A 104 7.74 0.32 10.31
C CYS A 104 8.77 -0.72 9.88
N PRO A 105 9.26 -0.69 8.62
CA PRO A 105 10.31 -1.60 8.16
C PRO A 105 11.62 -1.47 8.97
N ASP A 106 11.98 -0.24 9.35
CA ASP A 106 13.25 0.08 10.05
C ASP A 106 13.32 -0.48 11.49
N LEU A 107 12.20 -0.92 12.08
CA LEU A 107 12.17 -1.48 13.44
C LEU A 107 12.49 -2.98 13.49
N TRP A 108 12.61 -3.65 12.33
CA TRP A 108 12.72 -5.12 12.24
C TRP A 108 14.13 -5.58 11.84
N SER A 109 14.96 -4.67 11.34
CA SER A 109 16.37 -4.90 11.00
C SER A 109 17.10 -3.57 11.17
N GLY A 110 18.16 -3.50 11.97
CA GLY A 110 18.86 -2.27 12.37
C GLY A 110 19.60 -1.50 11.26
N GLY A 111 19.00 -1.30 10.09
CA GLY A 111 19.53 -0.53 8.98
C GLY A 111 18.41 -0.22 8.00
N GLY A 112 18.09 1.07 7.83
CA GLY A 112 16.97 1.45 6.99
C GLY A 112 17.21 1.18 5.50
N LEU A 113 16.17 0.69 4.84
CA LEU A 113 16.23 0.25 3.45
C LEU A 113 15.99 1.45 2.51
N CYS A 114 17.02 1.85 1.75
CA CYS A 114 16.83 2.71 0.58
C CYS A 114 16.38 1.84 -0.59
N LEU A 115 15.20 2.13 -1.15
CA LEU A 115 14.61 1.48 -2.32
C LEU A 115 14.42 2.51 -3.42
#